data_AF-X0XXQ0-F1
#
_entry.id   AF-X0XXQ0-F1
#
_cell.length_a   1.000
_cell.length_b   1.000
_cell.length_c   1.000
_cell.angle_alpha   90.00
_cell.angle_beta   90.00
_cell.angle_gamma   90.00
#
_symmetry.space_group_name_H-M   'P 1'
#
loop_
_entity.id
_entity.type
_entity.pdbx_description
1 polymer ?
#
loop_
_entity_poly.entity_id
_entity_poly.type
_entity_poly.pdbx_seq_one_letter_code
_entity_poly.pdbx_strand_id
1 'polypeptide(L)'
;MRVAEKDKPIVNPLIVLREEFDDWAILFDPDTGNAVGLNPVGVFIWKLLDGSHTVEDILKKLRESCEKVPKEVEDHFKDFIQSLV
;
A
#
# COMPACT_ATOMS: atom_id res chain seq x y z
N MET A 1 6.15 -13.91 -2.90
CA MET A 1 7.26 -13.45 -2.03
C MET A 1 6.70 -13.28 -0.64
N ARG A 2 7.32 -13.82 0.43
CA ARG A 2 6.82 -13.59 1.80
C ARG A 2 7.42 -12.29 2.32
N VAL A 3 6.56 -11.32 2.64
CA VAL A 3 6.95 -10.06 3.28
C VAL A 3 7.00 -10.29 4.80
N ALA A 4 8.16 -10.06 5.41
CA ALA A 4 8.36 -10.18 6.85
C ALA A 4 8.03 -8.87 7.59
N GLU A 5 7.69 -8.95 8.88
CA GLU A 5 7.29 -7.79 9.69
C GLU A 5 8.35 -6.67 9.73
N LYS A 6 9.63 -7.03 9.65
CA LYS A 6 10.76 -6.09 9.70
C LYS A 6 11.18 -5.57 8.32
N ASP A 7 10.55 -6.06 7.25
CA ASP A 7 10.86 -5.59 5.91
C ASP A 7 10.41 -4.14 5.75
N LYS A 8 11.20 -3.37 5.00
CA LYS A 8 10.92 -1.97 4.68
C LYS A 8 10.63 -1.85 3.18
N PRO A 9 9.40 -2.14 2.76
CA PRO A 9 9.04 -2.11 1.35
C PRO A 9 9.24 -0.70 0.78
N ILE A 10 9.70 -0.64 -0.46
CA ILE A 10 9.86 0.58 -1.23
C ILE A 10 9.18 0.40 -2.59
N VAL A 11 8.39 1.39 -3.01
CA VAL A 11 7.73 1.35 -4.31
C VAL A 11 8.75 1.41 -5.45
N ASN A 12 8.40 0.83 -6.60
CA ASN A 12 9.12 1.09 -7.83
C ASN A 12 8.92 2.58 -8.20
N PRO A 13 10.00 3.39 -8.27
CA PRO A 13 9.89 4.83 -8.51
C PRO A 13 9.39 5.21 -9.91
N LEU A 14 9.31 4.26 -10.84
CA LEU A 14 8.72 4.45 -12.17
C LEU A 14 7.19 4.39 -12.16
N ILE A 15 6.59 3.77 -11.13
CA ILE A 15 5.13 3.71 -11.01
C ILE A 15 4.59 5.09 -10.65
N VAL A 16 3.62 5.53 -11.41
CA VAL A 16 2.99 6.83 -11.24
C VAL A 16 1.74 6.67 -10.37
N LEU A 17 1.74 7.32 -9.19
CA LEU A 17 0.51 7.53 -8.41
C LEU A 17 -0.19 8.81 -8.90
N ARG A 18 -1.45 8.70 -9.28
CA ARG A 18 -2.33 9.83 -9.59
C ARG A 18 -3.51 9.83 -8.63
N GLU A 19 -3.52 10.79 -7.70
CA GLU A 19 -4.63 10.98 -6.78
C GLU A 19 -5.82 11.63 -7.51
N GLU A 20 -7.01 11.12 -7.23
CA GLU A 20 -8.29 11.52 -7.80
C GLU A 20 -9.22 12.02 -6.67
N PHE A 21 -10.50 12.23 -6.98
CA PHE A 21 -11.49 12.62 -5.97
C PHE A 21 -11.60 11.59 -4.83
N ASP A 22 -11.93 12.08 -3.62
CA ASP A 22 -12.18 11.30 -2.41
C ASP A 22 -11.01 10.41 -1.94
N ASP A 23 -9.77 10.88 -2.10
CA ASP A 23 -8.53 10.19 -1.68
C ASP A 23 -8.29 8.84 -2.39
N TRP A 24 -8.98 8.58 -3.50
CA TRP A 24 -8.68 7.47 -4.39
C TRP A 24 -7.46 7.78 -5.25
N ALA A 25 -6.86 6.75 -5.84
CA ALA A 25 -5.79 6.95 -6.80
C ALA A 25 -5.77 5.90 -7.91
N ILE A 26 -5.09 6.23 -9.01
CA ILE A 26 -4.67 5.29 -10.04
C ILE A 26 -3.16 5.08 -9.90
N LEU A 27 -2.75 3.82 -9.82
CA LEU A 27 -1.36 3.44 -10.09
C LEU A 27 -1.22 3.12 -11.56
N PHE A 28 -0.28 3.78 -12.23
CA PHE A 28 0.01 3.56 -13.64
C PHE A 28 1.46 3.11 -13.80
N ASP A 29 1.65 1.97 -14.45
CA ASP A 29 2.95 1.47 -14.87
C ASP A 29 3.22 1.92 -16.31
N PRO A 30 4.14 2.88 -16.53
CA PRO A 30 4.45 3.38 -17.86
C PRO A 30 5.17 2.35 -18.75
N ASP A 31 5.82 1.34 -18.16
CA ASP A 31 6.57 0.34 -18.92
C ASP A 31 5.63 -0.70 -19.54
N THR A 32 4.58 -1.10 -18.81
CA THR A 32 3.60 -2.10 -19.27
C THR A 32 2.30 -1.49 -19.80
N GLY A 33 2.02 -0.22 -19.48
CA GLY A 33 0.74 0.44 -19.75
C GLY A 33 -0.40 0.00 -18.82
N ASN A 34 -0.11 -0.80 -17.79
CA ASN A 34 -1.12 -1.26 -16.85
C ASN A 34 -1.56 -0.14 -15.89
N ALA A 35 -2.85 -0.15 -15.55
CA ALA A 35 -3.41 0.77 -14.56
C ALA A 35 -4.31 0.01 -13.58
N VAL A 36 -4.18 0.31 -12.29
CA VAL A 36 -5.05 -0.22 -11.22
C VAL A 36 -5.54 0.91 -10.32
N GLY A 37 -6.79 0.79 -9.85
CA GLY A 37 -7.37 1.72 -8.90
C GLY A 37 -7.04 1.33 -7.46
N LEU A 38 -6.70 2.32 -6.63
CA LEU A 38 -6.53 2.21 -5.20
C LEU A 38 -7.66 2.94 -4.48
N ASN A 39 -8.23 2.27 -3.47
CA ASN A 39 -9.08 2.93 -2.49
C ASN A 39 -8.24 3.75 -1.50
N PRO A 40 -8.86 4.60 -0.65
CA PRO A 40 -8.13 5.47 0.26
C PRO A 40 -7.18 4.75 1.23
N VAL A 41 -7.54 3.54 1.68
CA VAL A 41 -6.67 2.72 2.54
C VAL A 41 -5.44 2.23 1.77
N GLY A 42 -5.62 1.82 0.50
CA GLY A 42 -4.52 1.45 -0.38
C GLY A 42 -3.59 2.62 -0.68
N VAL A 43 -4.14 3.81 -0.90
CA VAL A 43 -3.35 5.05 -1.08
C VAL A 43 -2.55 5.37 0.17
N PHE A 44 -3.18 5.26 1.34
CA PHE A 44 -2.51 5.44 2.63
C PHE A 44 -1.33 4.47 2.80
N ILE A 45 -1.55 3.18 2.53
CA ILE A 45 -0.49 2.17 2.60
C ILE A 45 0.62 2.50 1.60
N TRP A 46 0.28 2.77 0.34
CA TRP A 46 1.23 3.08 -0.73
C TRP A 46 2.18 4.22 -0.35
N LYS A 47 1.66 5.30 0.25
CA LYS A 47 2.45 6.45 0.71
C LYS A 47 3.45 6.11 1.83
N LEU A 48 3.30 4.97 2.50
CA LEU A 48 4.22 4.49 3.55
C LEU A 48 5.20 3.41 3.04
N LEU A 49 5.08 2.96 1.79
CA LEU A 49 6.03 2.05 1.14
C LEU A 49 7.27 2.85 0.65
N ASP A 50 7.96 3.49 1.59
CA ASP A 50 9.02 4.47 1.34
C ASP A 50 10.44 3.97 1.67
N GLY A 51 10.58 2.68 2.00
CA GLY A 51 11.84 2.09 2.45
C GLY A 51 12.28 2.50 3.87
N SER A 52 11.50 3.33 4.55
CA SER A 52 11.77 3.79 5.93
C SER A 52 10.88 3.08 6.95
N HIS A 53 9.59 2.91 6.62
CA HIS A 53 8.63 2.23 7.47
C HIS A 53 8.71 0.72 7.33
N THR A 54 8.69 0.01 8.47
CA THR A 54 8.53 -1.44 8.47
C THR A 54 7.07 -1.83 8.26
N VAL A 55 6.83 -3.09 7.88
CA VAL A 55 5.48 -3.65 7.78
C VAL A 55 4.70 -3.51 9.09
N GLU A 56 5.35 -3.75 10.24
CA GLU A 56 4.76 -3.54 11.56
C GLU A 56 4.38 -2.06 11.79
N ASP A 57 5.25 -1.12 11.42
CA ASP A 57 4.98 0.32 11.55
C ASP A 57 3.74 0.73 10.74
N ILE A 58 3.62 0.20 9.51
CA ILE A 58 2.50 0.50 8.62
C ILE A 58 1.19 -0.06 9.19
N LEU A 59 1.20 -1.31 9.66
CA LEU A 59 0.04 -1.92 10.31
C LEU A 59 -0.39 -1.17 11.56
N LYS A 60 0.56 -0.72 12.38
CA LYS A 60 0.29 0.10 13.56
C LYS A 60 -0.38 1.42 13.16
N LYS A 61 0.19 2.14 12.18
CA LYS A 61 -0.37 3.41 11.68
C LYS A 61 -1.77 3.23 11.11
N LEU A 62 -2.03 2.13 10.41
CA LEU A 62 -3.35 1.82 9.88
C LEU A 62 -4.37 1.60 11.00
N ARG A 63 -4.00 0.87 12.06
CA ARG A 63 -4.85 0.68 13.26
C ARG A 63 -5.13 1.98 14.02
N GLU A 64 -4.19 2.92 14.00
CA GLU A 64 -4.34 4.24 14.63
C GLU A 64 -5.16 5.22 13.78
N SER A 65 -5.08 5.10 12.45
CA SER A 65 -5.66 6.08 11.51
C SER A 65 -7.02 5.66 10.94
N CYS A 66 -7.40 4.39 11.05
CA CYS A 66 -8.66 3.88 10.54
C CYS A 66 -9.59 3.43 11.68
N GLU A 67 -10.89 3.73 11.54
CA GLU A 67 -11.90 3.22 12.44
C GLU A 67 -12.35 1.80 12.04
N LYS A 68 -12.79 1.00 13.03
CA LYS A 68 -13.38 -0.35 12.81
C LYS A 68 -12.47 -1.30 12.01
N VAL A 69 -11.17 -1.25 12.26
CA VAL A 69 -10.19 -2.10 11.59
C VAL A 69 -10.47 -3.59 11.89
N PRO A 70 -10.62 -4.44 10.86
CA PRO A 70 -10.89 -5.87 11.05
C PRO A 70 -9.71 -6.60 11.69
N LYS A 71 -9.96 -7.79 12.25
CA LYS A 71 -8.90 -8.61 12.86
C LYS A 71 -7.94 -9.13 11.79
N GLU A 72 -8.48 -9.38 10.60
CA GLU A 72 -7.85 -9.91 9.39
C GLU A 72 -7.05 -8.85 8.61
N VAL A 73 -6.93 -7.63 9.16
CA VAL A 73 -6.24 -6.53 8.46
C VAL A 73 -4.80 -6.85 8.08
N GLU A 74 -4.13 -7.67 8.88
CA GLU A 74 -2.76 -8.10 8.59
C GLU A 74 -2.71 -9.00 7.35
N ASP A 75 -3.69 -9.89 7.18
CA ASP A 75 -3.79 -10.76 6.00
C ASP A 75 -4.16 -9.92 4.77
N HIS A 76 -5.14 -9.01 4.88
CA HIS A 76 -5.48 -8.08 3.80
C HIS A 76 -4.30 -7.21 3.38
N PHE A 77 -3.49 -6.76 4.34
CA PHE A 77 -2.28 -5.99 4.07
C PHE A 77 -1.26 -6.83 3.31
N LYS A 78 -1.02 -8.08 3.73
CA LYS A 78 -0.09 -8.99 3.03
C LYS A 78 -0.56 -9.28 1.61
N ASP A 79 -1.84 -9.53 1.42
CA ASP A 79 -2.46 -9.74 0.11
C ASP A 79 -2.30 -8.51 -0.79
N PHE A 80 -2.52 -7.31 -0.22
CA PHE A 80 -2.30 -6.06 -0.92
C PHE A 80 -0.85 -5.92 -1.40
N ILE A 81 0.15 -6.09 -0.51
CA ILE A 81 1.55 -5.98 -0.92
C ILE A 81 1.92 -7.05 -1.95
N GLN A 82 1.43 -8.28 -1.81
CA GLN A 82 1.68 -9.34 -2.78
C GLN A 82 1.08 -9.04 -4.16
N SER A 83 0.00 -8.26 -4.24
CA SER A 83 -0.60 -7.84 -5.51
C SER A 83 0.22 -6.79 -6.27
N LEU A 84 1.22 -6.16 -5.63
CA LEU A 84 2.08 -5.13 -6.21
C LEU A 84 3.43 -5.65 -6.75
N VAL A 85 3.67 -6.97 -6.66
CA VAL A 85 4.94 -7.62 -7.04
C VAL A 85 4.81 -8.41 -8.33
#